data_AF-M1AYW4-F1
#
_entry.id   AF-M1AYW4-F1
#
_cell.length_a   1.000
_cell.length_b   1.000
_cell.length_c   1.000
_cell.angle_alpha   90.00
_cell.angle_beta   90.00
_cell.angle_gamma   90.00
#
_symmetry.space_group_name_H-M   'P 1'
#
loop_
_entity.id
_entity.type
_entity.pdbx_description
1 polymer ?
#
loop_
_entity_poly.entity_id
_entity_poly.type
_entity_poly.pdbx_seq_one_letter_code
_entity_poly.pdbx_strand_id
1 'polypeptide(L)'
;MRGYFLAHYRDVTATGCVRDDINVTRVVFNEITESSIKASLQSPREIDANLVHAYLARRALDYLIGFNISPLLWRKLPGCQSAGRVQSAALSLICDREMEIDGFKPQEYWTVLVEFKKNKNLDLTNNFLSSHLTFFDTKKLSQFSVSSHTEAMEIEEKINSSNFEVSSKITKRQRKPSPPYITSTLQQDAANKLDFSSTYTMKLAQKLYEGIQLSDGREQD
;
A
#
# COMPACT_ATOMS: atom_id res chain seq x y z
N MET A 1 11.02 -0.59 -17.83
CA MET A 1 11.22 -0.94 -19.25
C MET A 1 11.27 0.25 -20.20
N ARG A 2 10.40 1.28 -20.06
CA ARG A 2 10.36 2.44 -20.97
C ARG A 2 11.68 3.26 -21.09
N GLY A 3 12.48 3.38 -20.03
CA GLY A 3 13.78 4.10 -20.09
C GLY A 3 14.88 3.38 -20.89
N TYR A 4 14.79 2.05 -21.02
CA TYR A 4 15.78 1.22 -21.71
C TYR A 4 15.74 1.46 -23.23
N PHE A 5 14.53 1.50 -23.80
CA PHE A 5 14.33 1.66 -25.25
C PHE A 5 14.82 3.01 -25.78
N LEU A 6 14.63 4.10 -25.02
CA LEU A 6 15.01 5.45 -25.44
C LEU A 6 16.49 5.76 -25.22
N ALA A 7 17.09 5.23 -24.16
CA ALA A 7 18.54 5.32 -23.95
C ALA A 7 19.29 4.60 -25.08
N HIS A 8 18.82 3.40 -25.46
CA HIS A 8 19.44 2.64 -26.54
C HIS A 8 19.27 3.32 -27.90
N TYR A 9 18.20 4.08 -28.12
CA TYR A 9 17.99 4.78 -29.40
C TYR A 9 19.01 5.92 -29.64
N ARG A 10 19.39 6.68 -28.59
CA ARG A 10 20.48 7.66 -28.72
C ARG A 10 21.82 6.98 -29.02
N ASP A 11 22.06 5.81 -28.45
CA ASP A 11 23.25 5.02 -28.78
C ASP A 11 23.19 4.50 -30.22
N VAL A 12 22.03 4.04 -30.71
CA VAL A 12 21.80 3.52 -32.08
C VAL A 12 21.91 4.62 -33.15
N THR A 13 21.45 5.84 -32.85
CA THR A 13 21.68 7.02 -33.71
C THR A 13 23.16 7.44 -33.69
N ALA A 14 23.83 7.39 -32.53
CA ALA A 14 25.27 7.66 -32.41
C ALA A 14 26.16 6.56 -33.05
N THR A 15 25.68 5.33 -33.18
CA THR A 15 26.39 4.23 -33.88
C THR A 15 26.14 4.20 -35.40
N GLY A 16 25.42 5.19 -35.95
CA GLY A 16 25.24 5.36 -37.39
C GLY A 16 24.21 4.42 -38.04
N CYS A 17 23.36 3.76 -37.24
CA CYS A 17 22.29 2.89 -37.77
C CYS A 17 21.06 3.67 -38.27
N VAL A 18 20.98 4.96 -37.97
CA VAL A 18 19.96 5.90 -38.47
C VAL A 18 20.69 6.97 -39.26
N ARG A 19 20.19 7.32 -40.44
CA ARG A 19 20.80 8.37 -41.27
C ARG A 19 20.62 9.74 -40.58
N ASP A 20 21.64 10.58 -40.65
CA ASP A 20 21.68 11.91 -40.01
C ASP A 20 20.64 12.90 -40.54
N ASP A 21 19.93 12.57 -41.62
CA ASP A 21 18.91 13.37 -42.28
C ASP A 21 17.48 13.16 -41.74
N ILE A 22 17.28 12.26 -40.78
CA ILE A 22 15.95 11.94 -40.23
C ILE A 22 15.74 12.66 -38.90
N ASN A 23 14.75 13.57 -38.85
CA ASN A 23 14.33 14.20 -37.60
C ASN A 23 13.47 13.23 -36.77
N VAL A 24 13.89 12.96 -35.54
CA VAL A 24 13.25 11.98 -34.65
C VAL A 24 12.63 12.70 -33.47
N THR A 25 11.35 12.42 -33.24
CA THR A 25 10.59 12.98 -32.13
C THR A 25 9.91 11.87 -31.32
N ARG A 26 9.54 12.15 -30.07
CA ARG A 26 8.97 11.16 -29.15
C ARG A 26 7.50 11.44 -28.91
N VAL A 27 6.66 10.47 -29.22
CA VAL A 27 5.23 10.47 -28.87
C VAL A 27 5.04 9.93 -27.45
N VAL A 28 4.20 10.59 -26.64
CA VAL A 28 3.85 10.17 -25.28
C VAL A 28 2.35 10.31 -25.06
N PHE A 29 1.74 9.28 -24.49
CA PHE A 29 0.33 9.22 -24.10
C PHE A 29 0.20 8.45 -22.78
N ASN A 30 -0.88 8.75 -22.04
CA ASN A 30 -1.19 8.14 -20.74
C ASN A 30 -2.38 7.17 -20.81
N GLU A 31 -3.04 7.08 -21.96
CA GLU A 31 -4.15 6.19 -22.28
C GLU A 31 -4.10 5.86 -23.78
N ILE A 32 -4.61 4.70 -24.16
CA ILE A 32 -4.66 4.23 -25.55
C ILE A 32 -6.08 4.45 -26.08
N THR A 33 -6.40 5.72 -26.38
CA THR A 33 -7.66 6.14 -26.99
C THR A 33 -7.36 6.85 -28.32
N GLU A 34 -8.30 6.85 -29.27
CA GLU A 34 -8.09 7.50 -30.58
C GLU A 34 -7.74 8.99 -30.42
N SER A 35 -8.43 9.68 -29.51
CA SER A 35 -8.23 11.10 -29.21
C SER A 35 -6.85 11.36 -28.60
N SER A 36 -6.42 10.55 -27.63
CA SER A 36 -5.09 10.62 -27.00
C SER A 36 -3.97 10.41 -28.02
N ILE A 37 -4.10 9.40 -28.89
CA ILE A 37 -3.09 9.10 -29.92
C ILE A 37 -2.99 10.25 -30.93
N LYS A 38 -4.12 10.76 -31.44
CA LYS A 38 -4.12 11.90 -32.36
C LYS A 38 -3.51 13.16 -31.74
N ALA A 39 -3.85 13.47 -30.49
CA ALA A 39 -3.28 14.60 -29.77
C ALA A 39 -1.76 14.46 -29.58
N SER A 40 -1.28 13.27 -29.22
CA SER A 40 0.15 13.02 -29.03
C SER A 40 0.96 13.06 -30.34
N LEU A 41 0.34 12.74 -31.48
CA LEU A 41 0.97 12.88 -32.81
C LEU A 41 1.04 14.35 -33.26
N GLN A 42 0.07 15.18 -32.86
CA GLN A 42 0.06 16.62 -33.18
C GLN A 42 1.07 17.42 -32.34
N SER A 43 1.37 16.95 -31.13
CA SER A 43 2.30 17.61 -30.21
C SER A 43 3.38 16.63 -29.72
N PRO A 44 4.26 16.13 -30.60
CA PRO A 44 5.36 15.27 -30.19
C PRO A 44 6.36 16.05 -29.32
N ARG A 45 7.02 15.36 -28.40
CA ARG A 45 8.04 15.95 -27.52
C ARG A 45 9.44 15.53 -27.93
N GLU A 46 10.40 16.36 -27.57
CA GLU A 46 11.81 15.99 -27.65
C GLU A 46 12.17 14.87 -26.67
N ILE A 47 13.24 14.15 -26.98
CA ILE A 47 13.83 13.18 -26.07
C ILE A 47 14.48 13.94 -24.91
N ASP A 48 13.90 13.78 -23.73
CA ASP A 48 14.41 14.39 -22.51
C ASP A 48 15.68 13.69 -22.03
N ALA A 49 16.81 14.40 -22.16
CA ALA A 49 18.12 13.92 -21.76
C ALA A 49 18.21 13.64 -20.26
N ASN A 50 17.54 14.43 -19.41
CA ASN A 50 17.59 14.25 -17.96
C ASN A 50 16.93 12.93 -17.55
N LEU A 51 15.80 12.57 -18.17
CA LEU A 51 15.16 11.28 -17.95
C LEU A 51 16.04 10.09 -18.38
N VAL A 52 16.77 10.25 -19.50
CA VAL A 52 17.72 9.23 -19.97
C VAL A 52 18.88 9.09 -19.00
N HIS A 53 19.52 10.19 -18.60
CA HIS A 53 20.64 10.17 -17.66
C HIS A 53 20.23 9.65 -16.28
N ALA A 54 19.04 9.99 -15.78
CA ALA A 54 18.51 9.43 -14.53
C ALA A 54 18.34 7.90 -14.62
N TYR A 55 17.86 7.40 -15.75
CA TYR A 55 17.75 5.96 -15.99
C TYR A 55 19.12 5.27 -16.04
N LEU A 56 20.09 5.84 -16.75
CA LEU A 56 21.45 5.32 -16.87
C LEU A 56 22.18 5.33 -15.52
N ALA A 57 22.07 6.42 -14.75
CA ALA A 57 22.64 6.54 -13.42
C ALA A 57 22.09 5.46 -12.49
N ARG A 58 20.77 5.22 -12.49
CA ARG A 58 20.17 4.13 -11.71
C ARG A 58 20.70 2.77 -12.13
N ARG A 59 20.80 2.51 -13.43
CA ARG A 59 21.32 1.24 -13.96
C ARG A 59 22.78 1.01 -13.55
N ALA A 60 23.62 2.04 -13.67
CA ALA A 60 25.02 1.99 -13.24
C ALA A 60 25.12 1.72 -11.74
N LEU A 61 24.32 2.40 -10.92
CA LEU A 61 24.29 2.21 -9.47
C LEU A 61 23.89 0.78 -9.09
N ASP A 62 22.79 0.27 -9.65
CA ASP A 62 22.31 -1.08 -9.35
C ASP A 62 23.34 -2.15 -9.81
N TYR A 63 24.06 -1.92 -10.91
CA TYR A 63 25.14 -2.79 -11.38
C TYR A 63 26.36 -2.76 -10.45
N LEU A 64 26.83 -1.57 -10.04
CA LEU A 64 27.98 -1.40 -9.14
C LEU A 64 27.74 -2.11 -7.81
N ILE A 65 26.56 -1.97 -7.23
CA ILE A 65 26.21 -2.62 -5.96
C ILE A 65 26.11 -4.14 -6.13
N GLY A 66 25.45 -4.60 -7.19
CA GLY A 66 25.30 -6.02 -7.47
C GLY A 66 26.66 -6.72 -7.65
N PHE A 67 27.55 -6.14 -8.46
CA PHE A 67 28.87 -6.73 -8.76
C PHE A 67 29.82 -6.68 -7.55
N ASN A 68 29.83 -5.59 -6.79
CA ASN A 68 30.77 -5.44 -5.67
C ASN A 68 30.36 -6.24 -4.42
N ILE A 69 29.06 -6.33 -4.12
CA ILE A 69 28.59 -6.93 -2.86
C ILE A 69 28.30 -8.43 -3.01
N SER A 70 27.83 -8.89 -4.16
CA SER A 70 27.44 -10.31 -4.33
C SER A 70 28.59 -11.30 -4.06
N PRO A 71 29.85 -11.07 -4.52
CA PRO A 71 30.96 -11.98 -4.21
C PRO A 71 31.28 -12.06 -2.71
N LEU A 72 31.12 -10.95 -1.98
CA LEU A 72 31.32 -10.92 -0.54
C LEU A 72 30.23 -11.73 0.18
N LEU A 73 28.97 -11.61 -0.25
CA LEU A 73 27.85 -12.36 0.30
C LEU A 73 28.00 -13.86 0.08
N TRP A 74 28.39 -14.30 -1.13
CA TRP A 74 28.60 -15.73 -1.40
C TRP A 74 29.65 -16.36 -0.49
N ARG A 75 30.71 -15.61 -0.16
CA ARG A 75 31.76 -16.07 0.76
C ARG A 75 31.33 -16.11 2.23
N LYS A 76 30.44 -15.20 2.66
CA LYS A 76 30.03 -15.06 4.08
C LYS A 76 28.73 -15.78 4.41
N LEU A 77 27.84 -15.94 3.44
CA LEU A 77 26.51 -16.52 3.56
C LEU A 77 26.30 -17.51 2.40
N PRO A 78 26.74 -18.77 2.54
CA PRO A 78 26.56 -19.79 1.51
C PRO A 78 25.06 -20.00 1.24
N GLY A 79 24.66 -19.90 -0.03
CA GLY A 79 23.26 -20.00 -0.47
C GLY A 79 22.58 -18.66 -0.77
N CYS A 80 23.21 -17.51 -0.47
CA CYS A 80 22.70 -16.21 -0.91
C CYS A 80 22.84 -16.07 -2.43
N GLN A 81 21.76 -15.68 -3.13
CA GLN A 81 21.80 -15.57 -4.60
C GLN A 81 22.37 -14.22 -5.07
N SER A 82 21.91 -13.09 -4.50
CA SER A 82 22.33 -11.76 -4.96
C SER A 82 22.14 -10.68 -3.89
N ALA A 83 22.95 -9.62 -3.98
CA ALA A 83 22.71 -8.36 -3.28
C ALA A 83 21.97 -7.39 -4.21
N GLY A 84 20.96 -6.70 -3.69
CA GLY A 84 20.24 -5.67 -4.45
C GLY A 84 20.01 -4.44 -3.61
N ARG A 85 20.36 -3.26 -4.14
CA ARG A 85 20.22 -1.98 -3.43
C ARG A 85 18.84 -1.79 -2.79
N VAL A 86 17.78 -2.10 -3.52
CA VAL A 86 16.38 -1.96 -3.06
C VAL A 86 15.88 -3.23 -2.39
N GLN A 87 16.26 -4.41 -2.89
CA GLN A 87 15.80 -5.70 -2.36
C GLN A 87 16.30 -5.93 -0.93
N SER A 88 17.57 -5.63 -0.65
CA SER A 88 18.16 -5.77 0.68
C SER A 88 17.52 -4.82 1.69
N ALA A 89 17.19 -3.59 1.29
CA ALA A 89 16.47 -2.66 2.16
C ALA A 89 15.04 -3.13 2.46
N ALA A 90 14.34 -3.68 1.46
CA ALA A 90 13.00 -4.25 1.65
C ALA A 90 13.03 -5.48 2.57
N LEU A 91 14.03 -6.36 2.42
CA LEU A 91 14.23 -7.50 3.30
C LEU A 91 14.53 -7.05 4.73
N SER A 92 15.34 -6.00 4.91
CA SER A 92 15.62 -5.41 6.23
C SER A 92 14.33 -5.04 6.95
N LEU A 93 13.39 -4.36 6.28
CA LEU A 93 12.11 -3.98 6.91
C LEU A 93 11.31 -5.19 7.42
N ILE A 94 11.37 -6.33 6.71
CA ILE A 94 10.71 -7.56 7.13
C ILE A 94 11.44 -8.17 8.33
N CYS A 95 12.78 -8.25 8.28
CA CYS A 95 13.58 -8.75 9.39
C CYS A 95 13.42 -7.90 10.64
N ASP A 96 13.39 -6.57 10.51
CA ASP A 96 13.16 -5.64 11.61
C ASP A 96 11.81 -5.90 12.27
N ARG A 97 10.76 -6.10 11.46
CA ARG A 97 9.42 -6.43 11.95
C ARG A 97 9.36 -7.79 12.64
N GLU A 98 10.11 -8.77 12.17
CA GLU A 98 10.21 -10.10 12.79
C GLU A 98 10.94 -10.02 14.13
N MET A 99 12.04 -9.26 14.21
CA MET A 99 12.74 -9.02 15.48
C MET A 99 11.86 -8.31 16.51
N GLU A 100 11.00 -7.38 16.07
CA GLU A 100 9.99 -6.76 16.94
C GLU A 100 8.97 -7.78 17.47
N ILE A 101 8.58 -8.76 16.65
CA ILE A 101 7.66 -9.84 17.05
C ILE A 101 8.35 -10.78 18.04
N ASP A 102 9.58 -11.20 17.77
CA ASP A 102 10.37 -12.08 18.65
C ASP A 102 10.67 -11.41 19.99
N GLY A 103 10.93 -10.10 19.98
CA GLY A 103 11.17 -9.29 21.16
C GLY A 103 9.89 -8.89 21.92
N PHE A 104 8.70 -9.15 21.36
CA PHE A 104 7.45 -8.77 21.98
C PHE A 104 7.21 -9.57 23.26
N LYS A 105 7.07 -8.87 24.38
CA LYS A 105 6.70 -9.46 25.68
C LYS A 105 5.22 -9.19 25.94
N PRO A 106 4.34 -10.20 25.81
CA PRO A 106 2.92 -10.02 26.07
C PRO A 106 2.67 -9.53 27.49
N GLN A 107 1.80 -8.55 27.64
CA GLN A 107 1.34 -8.05 28.92
C GLN A 107 -0.14 -8.37 29.07
N GLU A 108 -0.49 -9.02 30.17
CA GLU A 108 -1.87 -9.36 30.49
C GLU A 108 -2.63 -8.10 30.93
N TYR A 109 -3.85 -7.94 30.40
CA TYR A 109 -4.75 -6.86 30.76
C TYR A 109 -6.20 -7.30 30.58
N TRP A 110 -7.10 -6.63 31.30
CA TRP A 110 -8.53 -6.89 31.23
C TRP A 110 -9.27 -5.67 30.66
N THR A 111 -10.32 -5.94 29.89
CA THR A 111 -11.27 -4.92 29.44
C THR A 111 -12.64 -5.30 29.96
N VAL A 112 -13.28 -4.40 30.71
CA VAL A 112 -14.63 -4.63 31.23
C VAL A 112 -15.65 -4.20 30.18
N LEU A 113 -16.36 -5.17 29.63
CA LEU A 113 -17.45 -4.98 28.69
C LEU A 113 -18.78 -4.93 29.43
N VAL A 114 -19.64 -3.98 29.07
CA VAL A 114 -20.95 -3.77 29.72
C VAL A 114 -22.04 -3.75 28.66
N GLU A 115 -23.10 -4.51 28.90
CA GLU A 115 -24.28 -4.55 28.04
C GLU A 115 -25.46 -3.84 28.72
N PHE A 116 -25.86 -2.70 28.17
CA PHE A 116 -26.94 -1.89 28.71
C PHE A 116 -28.28 -2.25 28.04
N LYS A 117 -29.30 -2.51 28.86
CA LYS A 117 -30.67 -2.67 28.39
C LYS A 117 -31.37 -1.30 28.30
N LYS A 118 -31.93 -0.97 27.14
CA LYS A 118 -32.66 0.29 26.96
C LYS A 118 -34.02 0.25 27.67
N ASN A 119 -34.35 1.31 28.43
CA ASN A 119 -35.56 1.38 29.25
C ASN A 119 -36.83 1.89 28.49
N LYS A 120 -36.94 1.66 27.17
CA LYS A 120 -38.14 2.09 26.40
C LYS A 120 -38.54 1.08 25.34
N ASN A 121 -39.85 0.80 25.31
CA ASN A 121 -40.61 0.12 24.24
C ASN A 121 -40.45 0.84 22.88
N LEU A 122 -39.27 0.79 22.27
CA LEU A 122 -39.06 1.24 20.91
C LEU A 122 -38.26 0.19 20.15
N ASP A 123 -39.02 -0.56 19.36
CA ASP A 123 -38.67 -1.46 18.26
C ASP A 123 -37.79 -2.70 18.53
N LEU A 124 -38.36 -3.83 18.09
CA LEU A 124 -38.11 -5.23 18.42
C LEU A 124 -36.80 -5.85 17.90
N THR A 125 -35.77 -5.06 17.57
CA THR A 125 -34.58 -5.64 16.90
C THR A 125 -33.22 -5.34 17.53
N ASN A 126 -33.10 -4.43 18.52
CA ASN A 126 -31.83 -4.28 19.27
C ASN A 126 -31.98 -3.53 20.61
N ASN A 127 -32.42 -4.25 21.64
CA ASN A 127 -32.67 -3.74 22.99
C ASN A 127 -31.40 -3.57 23.85
N PHE A 128 -30.27 -4.10 23.37
CA PHE A 128 -29.00 -4.07 24.08
C PHE A 128 -28.02 -3.09 23.43
N LEU A 129 -27.20 -2.46 24.25
CA LEU A 129 -26.12 -1.58 23.85
C LEU A 129 -24.83 -2.07 24.51
N SER A 130 -23.94 -2.66 23.72
CA SER A 130 -22.61 -3.04 24.20
C SER A 130 -21.70 -1.81 24.29
N SER A 131 -20.95 -1.73 25.37
CA SER A 131 -19.98 -0.68 25.64
C SER A 131 -18.80 -1.25 26.43
N HIS A 132 -17.77 -0.43 26.67
CA HIS A 132 -16.65 -0.79 27.52
C HIS A 132 -16.34 0.35 28.48
N LEU A 133 -15.76 0.00 29.63
CA LEU A 133 -15.37 0.97 30.64
C LEU A 133 -14.20 1.82 30.14
N THR A 134 -14.35 3.14 30.23
CA THR A 134 -13.32 4.12 29.82
C THR A 134 -12.79 4.96 30.96
N PHE A 135 -13.57 5.09 32.04
CA PHE A 135 -13.20 5.82 33.25
C PHE A 135 -13.66 5.02 34.47
N PHE A 136 -12.82 4.98 35.50
CA PHE A 136 -13.12 4.36 36.79
C PHE A 136 -12.57 5.25 37.90
N ASP A 137 -13.37 5.54 38.93
CA ASP A 137 -13.02 6.42 40.05
C ASP A 137 -12.29 7.71 39.61
N THR A 138 -12.87 8.41 38.62
CA THR A 138 -12.34 9.65 37.97
C THR A 138 -11.03 9.49 37.18
N LYS A 139 -10.41 8.32 37.18
CA LYS A 139 -9.22 8.01 36.38
C LYS A 139 -9.61 7.48 35.01
N LYS A 140 -9.01 8.04 33.96
CA LYS A 140 -9.14 7.50 32.60
C LYS A 140 -8.38 6.18 32.50
N LEU A 141 -9.06 5.13 32.05
CA LEU A 141 -8.44 3.83 31.82
C LEU A 141 -7.73 3.84 30.46
N SER A 142 -6.45 3.50 30.47
CA SER A 142 -5.68 3.09 29.29
C SER A 142 -5.73 1.56 29.13
N GLN A 143 -5.22 1.05 28.01
CA GLN A 143 -5.23 -0.39 27.67
C GLN A 143 -4.72 -1.30 28.81
N PHE A 144 -3.69 -0.89 29.55
CA PHE A 144 -3.06 -1.68 30.62
C PHE A 144 -3.45 -1.19 32.03
N SER A 145 -4.55 -0.44 32.17
CA SER A 145 -4.94 0.10 33.48
C SER A 145 -5.52 -0.96 34.42
N VAL A 146 -6.12 -2.02 33.88
CA VAL A 146 -6.58 -3.18 34.66
C VAL A 146 -5.65 -4.33 34.36
N SER A 147 -4.75 -4.63 35.29
CA SER A 147 -3.65 -5.58 35.09
C SER A 147 -3.78 -6.84 35.95
N SER A 148 -4.92 -7.04 36.61
CA SER A 148 -5.20 -8.26 37.38
C SER A 148 -6.66 -8.66 37.26
N HIS A 149 -6.92 -9.97 37.30
CA HIS A 149 -8.27 -10.53 37.33
C HIS A 149 -9.08 -10.07 38.55
N THR A 150 -8.42 -9.92 39.71
CA THR A 150 -9.08 -9.47 40.95
C THR A 150 -9.58 -8.05 40.83
N GLU A 151 -8.78 -7.15 40.25
CA GLU A 151 -9.16 -5.76 39.99
C GLU A 151 -10.32 -5.70 38.99
N ALA A 152 -10.32 -6.55 37.96
CA ALA A 152 -11.42 -6.64 37.01
C ALA A 152 -12.74 -7.07 37.69
N MET A 153 -12.69 -8.04 38.61
CA MET A 153 -13.86 -8.47 39.39
C MET A 153 -14.38 -7.39 40.33
N GLU A 154 -13.48 -6.66 41.03
CA GLU A 154 -13.89 -5.54 41.89
C GLU A 154 -14.61 -4.43 41.10
N ILE A 155 -14.12 -4.14 39.89
CA ILE A 155 -14.75 -3.20 38.97
C ILE A 155 -16.12 -3.71 38.51
N GLU A 156 -16.23 -5.00 38.17
CA GLU A 156 -17.49 -5.63 37.77
C GLU A 156 -18.56 -5.52 38.87
N GLU A 157 -18.22 -5.83 40.12
CA GLU A 157 -19.15 -5.72 41.26
C GLU A 157 -19.64 -4.27 41.48
N LYS A 158 -18.74 -3.29 41.37
CA LYS A 158 -19.08 -1.86 41.46
C LYS A 158 -19.98 -1.41 40.31
N ILE A 159 -19.75 -1.91 39.09
CA ILE A 159 -20.59 -1.60 37.92
C ILE A 159 -21.99 -2.18 38.10
N ASN A 160 -22.10 -3.45 38.51
CA ASN A 160 -23.39 -4.12 38.69
C ASN A 160 -24.26 -3.49 39.77
N SER A 161 -23.65 -2.85 40.77
CA SER A 161 -24.35 -2.12 41.83
C SER A 161 -24.69 -0.66 41.47
N SER A 162 -24.20 -0.15 40.34
CA SER A 162 -24.35 1.25 39.94
C SER A 162 -25.47 1.46 38.92
N ASN A 163 -26.11 2.64 38.97
CA ASN A 163 -27.06 3.07 37.94
C ASN A 163 -26.35 3.95 36.91
N PHE A 164 -26.66 3.74 35.63
CA PHE A 164 -26.04 4.46 34.53
C PHE A 164 -27.03 5.34 33.78
N GLU A 165 -26.58 6.51 33.37
CA GLU A 165 -27.32 7.43 32.52
C GLU A 165 -26.49 7.84 31.29
N VAL A 166 -27.18 8.26 30.23
CA VAL A 166 -26.52 8.72 29.01
C VAL A 166 -26.11 10.18 29.19
N SER A 167 -24.81 10.43 29.37
CA SER A 167 -24.28 11.79 29.58
C SER A 167 -24.27 12.64 28.31
N SER A 168 -23.95 12.06 27.15
CA SER A 168 -23.89 12.79 25.88
C SER A 168 -24.07 11.88 24.68
N LYS A 169 -24.62 12.43 23.59
CA LYS A 169 -24.73 11.76 22.28
C LYS A 169 -24.13 12.65 21.20
N ILE A 170 -23.06 12.18 20.57
CA ILE A 170 -22.42 12.87 19.46
C ILE A 170 -22.71 12.11 18.17
N THR A 171 -23.40 12.76 17.23
CA THR A 171 -23.71 12.19 15.92
C THR A 171 -22.91 12.94 14.85
N LYS A 172 -21.70 12.48 14.55
CA LYS A 172 -20.95 12.96 13.37
C LYS A 172 -20.17 11.84 12.72
N ARG A 173 -20.52 11.53 11.47
CA ARG A 173 -19.57 10.92 10.53
C ARG A 173 -19.97 11.26 9.09
N GLN A 174 -19.25 12.21 8.48
CA GLN A 174 -19.18 12.31 7.03
C GLN A 174 -17.87 11.66 6.60
N ARG A 175 -17.93 10.64 5.74
CA ARG A 175 -16.75 10.03 5.14
C ARG A 175 -16.61 10.56 3.73
N LYS A 176 -15.49 11.22 3.43
CA LYS A 176 -15.16 11.62 2.06
C LYS A 176 -14.82 10.38 1.23
N PRO A 177 -15.14 10.36 -0.08
CA PRO A 177 -14.73 9.28 -0.95
C PRO A 177 -13.20 9.20 -1.04
N SER A 178 -12.69 8.00 -1.29
CA SER A 178 -11.27 7.79 -1.56
C SER A 178 -10.85 8.49 -2.85
N PRO A 179 -9.60 8.97 -2.95
CA PRO A 179 -9.07 9.51 -4.20
C PRO A 179 -8.99 8.43 -5.30
N PRO A 180 -8.86 8.82 -6.57
CA PRO A 180 -8.58 7.89 -7.66
C PRO A 180 -7.33 7.04 -7.39
N TYR A 181 -7.31 5.83 -7.92
CA TYR A 181 -6.18 4.93 -7.71
C TYR A 181 -4.90 5.43 -8.37
N ILE A 182 -3.82 5.44 -7.59
CA ILE A 182 -2.44 5.38 -8.08
C ILE A 182 -1.91 3.94 -7.95
N THR A 183 -0.72 3.67 -8.50
CA THR A 183 -0.12 2.32 -8.52
C THR A 183 -0.07 1.65 -7.14
N SER A 184 0.36 2.38 -6.09
CA SER A 184 0.47 1.82 -4.74
C SER A 184 -0.89 1.51 -4.13
N THR A 185 -1.84 2.44 -4.21
CA THR A 185 -3.20 2.24 -3.68
C THR A 185 -3.97 1.15 -4.43
N LEU A 186 -3.76 1.03 -5.74
CA LEU A 186 -4.35 -0.05 -6.55
C LEU A 186 -3.82 -1.41 -6.10
N GLN A 187 -2.51 -1.55 -5.92
CA GLN A 187 -1.90 -2.80 -5.45
C GLN A 187 -2.36 -3.17 -4.04
N GLN A 188 -2.44 -2.19 -3.14
CA GLN A 188 -2.92 -2.41 -1.76
C GLN A 188 -4.38 -2.86 -1.73
N ASP A 189 -5.27 -2.17 -2.45
CA ASP A 189 -6.69 -2.53 -2.46
C ASP A 189 -6.94 -3.85 -3.19
N ALA A 190 -6.21 -4.15 -4.26
CA ALA A 190 -6.29 -5.43 -4.95
C ALA A 190 -5.85 -6.60 -4.05
N ALA A 191 -4.79 -6.42 -3.27
CA ALA A 191 -4.37 -7.41 -2.29
C ALA A 191 -5.40 -7.59 -1.16
N ASN A 192 -5.93 -6.49 -0.62
CA ASN A 192 -6.84 -6.54 0.54
C ASN A 192 -8.27 -6.99 0.19
N LYS A 193 -8.76 -6.70 -1.01
CA LYS A 193 -10.16 -6.95 -1.40
C LYS A 193 -10.32 -8.15 -2.34
N LEU A 194 -9.29 -8.48 -3.12
CA LEU A 194 -9.34 -9.50 -4.17
C LEU A 194 -8.25 -10.58 -4.00
N ASP A 195 -7.43 -10.51 -2.96
CA ASP A 195 -6.30 -11.42 -2.70
C ASP A 195 -5.30 -11.51 -3.86
N PHE A 196 -5.20 -10.45 -4.68
CA PHE A 196 -4.28 -10.44 -5.81
C PHE A 196 -2.87 -10.06 -5.38
N SER A 197 -1.87 -10.83 -5.83
CA SER A 197 -0.47 -10.42 -5.70
C SER A 197 -0.19 -9.14 -6.49
N SER A 198 0.81 -8.37 -6.05
CA SER A 198 1.25 -7.15 -6.75
C SER A 198 1.65 -7.43 -8.20
N THR A 199 2.34 -8.54 -8.45
CA THR A 199 2.73 -8.99 -9.80
C THR A 199 1.51 -9.27 -10.67
N TYR A 200 0.52 -10.00 -10.16
CA TYR A 200 -0.70 -10.29 -10.91
C TYR A 200 -1.50 -9.02 -11.21
N THR A 201 -1.67 -8.16 -10.20
CA THR A 201 -2.37 -6.87 -10.33
C THR A 201 -1.74 -6.01 -11.43
N MET A 202 -0.41 -5.90 -11.47
CA MET A 202 0.27 -5.10 -12.50
C MET A 202 0.21 -5.74 -13.89
N LYS A 203 0.27 -7.08 -13.99
CA LYS A 203 0.07 -7.76 -15.27
C LYS A 203 -1.34 -7.53 -15.82
N LEU A 204 -2.35 -7.61 -14.97
CA LEU A 204 -3.74 -7.35 -15.34
C LEU A 204 -3.94 -5.88 -15.72
N ALA A 205 -3.43 -4.94 -14.92
CA ALA A 205 -3.48 -3.51 -15.22
C ALA A 205 -2.79 -3.17 -16.55
N GLN A 206 -1.65 -3.82 -16.86
CA GLN A 206 -0.98 -3.66 -18.15
C GLN A 206 -1.86 -4.13 -19.31
N LYS A 207 -2.50 -5.30 -19.18
CA LYS A 207 -3.45 -5.79 -20.20
C LYS A 207 -4.64 -4.85 -20.38
N LEU A 208 -5.19 -4.33 -19.29
CA LEU A 208 -6.29 -3.36 -19.35
C LEU A 208 -5.86 -2.05 -20.03
N TYR A 209 -4.63 -1.60 -19.78
CA TYR A 209 -4.07 -0.42 -20.44
C TYR A 209 -3.82 -0.65 -21.93
N GLU A 210 -3.35 -1.83 -22.32
CA GLU A 210 -3.08 -2.21 -23.71
C GLU A 210 -4.34 -2.59 -24.51
N GLY A 211 -5.47 -2.77 -23.82
CA GLY A 211 -6.74 -3.22 -24.38
C GLY A 211 -6.98 -4.70 -24.11
N ILE A 212 -8.23 -5.02 -23.74
CA ILE A 212 -8.72 -6.41 -23.64
C ILE A 212 -9.95 -6.58 -24.53
N GLN A 213 -10.03 -7.68 -25.26
CA GLN A 213 -11.30 -8.11 -25.87
C GLN A 213 -12.20 -8.63 -24.76
N LEU A 214 -13.12 -7.80 -24.29
CA LEU A 214 -14.20 -8.24 -23.43
C LEU A 214 -15.14 -9.13 -24.24
N SER A 215 -15.57 -10.24 -23.66
CA SER A 215 -16.43 -11.26 -24.31
C SER A 215 -17.80 -10.74 -24.79
N ASP A 216 -18.12 -9.47 -24.56
CA ASP A 216 -19.39 -8.84 -24.92
C ASP A 216 -19.32 -7.98 -26.21
N GLY A 217 -18.29 -8.18 -27.05
CA GLY A 217 -18.21 -7.61 -28.41
C GLY A 217 -18.16 -6.09 -28.51
N ARG A 218 -18.11 -5.39 -27.36
CA ARG A 218 -17.94 -3.94 -27.27
C ARG A 218 -16.50 -3.67 -26.92
N GLU A 219 -15.67 -3.45 -27.94
CA GLU A 219 -14.43 -2.69 -27.75
C GLU A 219 -14.83 -1.32 -27.21
N GLN A 220 -14.38 -0.99 -26.00
CA GLN A 220 -14.52 0.38 -25.48
C GLN A 220 -13.34 1.19 -26.01
N ASP A 221 -13.68 2.22 -26.79
CA ASP A 221 -12.80 3.23 -27.39
C ASP A 221 -11.93 4.00 -26.38
#